data_AF-D8FHX9-F1
#
_entry.id   AF-D8FHX9-F1
#
_cell.length_a   1.000
_cell.length_b   1.000
_cell.length_c   1.000
_cell.angle_alpha   90.00
_cell.angle_beta   90.00
_cell.angle_gamma   90.00
#
_symmetry.space_group_name_H-M   'P 1'
#
loop_
_entity.id
_entity.type
_entity.pdbx_description
1 polymer ?
#
loop_
_entity_poly.entity_id
_entity_poly.type
_entity_poly.pdbx_seq_one_letter_code
_entity_poly.pdbx_strand_id
1 'polypeptide(L)'
;MKLLIFSDVLDPWSWGLEGVLRALTFTYRDLSYEFIMTGLVENYEDFLPKNFSQLNSVELGNKILFDMYRAASTITKFPHFKKIPSLFSEEHKSSYILDKYYNAVRQISYDKSNLYMRRLKEWAILKRKTYMICKYKRKF
;
A
#
# COMPACT_ATOMS: atom_id res chain seq x y z
N MET A 1 14.83 -9.29 18.52
CA MET A 1 13.46 -8.80 18.81
C MET A 1 12.69 -8.69 17.51
N LYS A 2 11.40 -9.09 17.46
CA LYS A 2 10.58 -9.03 16.24
C LYS A 2 9.39 -8.09 16.44
N LEU A 3 9.29 -7.07 15.58
CA LEU A 3 8.15 -6.14 15.53
C LEU A 3 7.09 -6.66 14.54
N LEU A 4 5.83 -6.65 14.95
CA LEU A 4 4.70 -6.95 14.09
C LEU A 4 3.98 -5.64 13.73
N ILE A 5 3.81 -5.40 12.43
CA ILE A 5 3.26 -4.15 11.91
C ILE A 5 1.97 -4.47 11.17
N PHE A 6 0.83 -4.17 11.81
CA PHE A 6 -0.48 -4.34 11.22
C PHE A 6 -0.75 -3.19 10.25
N SER A 7 -0.91 -3.50 8.97
CA SER A 7 -0.90 -2.51 7.91
C SER A 7 -1.30 -3.16 6.59
N ASP A 8 -1.58 -2.32 5.59
CA ASP A 8 -1.83 -2.75 4.21
C ASP A 8 -0.89 -2.10 3.21
N VAL A 9 -0.83 -2.65 2.00
CA VAL A 9 0.09 -2.17 0.95
C VAL A 9 -0.21 -0.71 0.58
N LEU A 10 -1.48 -0.31 0.55
CA LEU A 10 -1.88 1.07 0.22
C LEU A 10 -2.10 1.97 1.44
N ASP A 11 -1.68 1.55 2.63
CA ASP A 11 -1.74 2.44 3.80
C ASP A 11 -0.67 3.55 3.66
N PRO A 12 -1.08 4.84 3.57
CA PRO A 12 -0.15 5.95 3.42
C PRO A 12 0.77 6.13 4.64
N TRP A 13 0.32 5.75 5.84
CA TRP A 13 1.12 5.93 7.05
C TRP A 13 2.22 4.88 7.16
N SER A 14 1.93 3.62 6.82
CA SER A 14 2.95 2.58 6.71
C SER A 14 3.97 2.84 5.63
N TRP A 15 3.62 3.60 4.58
CA TRP A 15 4.59 4.07 3.60
C TRP A 15 5.58 5.05 4.23
N GLY A 16 5.08 6.00 5.02
CA GLY A 16 5.93 6.89 5.81
C GLY A 16 6.76 6.19 6.88
N LEU A 17 6.23 5.10 7.45
CA LEU A 17 6.90 4.30 8.48
C LEU A 17 8.18 3.63 7.97
N GLU A 18 8.32 3.39 6.66
CA GLU A 18 9.51 2.78 6.04
C GLU A 18 10.81 3.49 6.45
N GLY A 19 10.79 4.82 6.60
CA GLY A 19 11.95 5.59 7.02
C GLY A 19 12.38 5.26 8.45
N VAL A 20 11.40 5.15 9.35
CA VAL A 20 11.61 4.77 10.75
C VAL A 20 12.12 3.33 10.84
N LEU A 21 11.52 2.39 10.10
CA LEU A 21 11.96 1.00 10.10
C LEU A 21 13.41 0.83 9.61
N ARG A 22 13.83 1.62 8.62
CA ARG A 22 15.23 1.65 8.17
C ARG A 22 16.17 2.20 9.23
N ALA A 23 15.78 3.28 9.92
CA ALA A 23 16.59 3.83 11.01
C ALA A 23 16.72 2.83 12.17
N LEU A 24 15.61 2.17 12.53
CA LEU A 24 15.58 1.16 13.57
C LEU A 24 16.44 -0.06 13.22
N THR A 25 16.29 -0.62 12.02
CA THR A 25 17.09 -1.79 11.58
C THR A 25 18.56 -1.47 11.38
N PHE A 26 18.91 -0.22 11.05
CA PHE A 26 20.30 0.24 11.03
C PHE A 26 20.89 0.34 12.44
N THR A 27 20.11 0.83 13.41
CA THR A 27 20.57 1.09 14.78
C THR A 27 20.63 -0.20 15.61
N TYR A 28 19.66 -1.09 15.45
CA TYR A 28 19.49 -2.30 16.25
C TYR A 28 19.68 -3.55 15.39
N ARG A 29 20.86 -4.17 15.48
CA ARG A 29 21.25 -5.33 14.64
C ARG A 29 20.34 -6.55 14.79
N ASP A 30 19.79 -6.78 15.98
CA ASP A 30 18.93 -7.92 16.27
C ASP A 30 17.43 -7.60 16.13
N LEU A 31 17.10 -6.44 15.56
CA LEU A 31 15.73 -6.05 15.27
C LEU A 31 15.32 -6.57 13.90
N SER A 32 14.24 -7.34 13.87
CA SER A 32 13.49 -7.65 12.66
C SER A 32 12.08 -7.09 12.75
N TYR A 33 11.44 -6.90 11.60
CA TYR A 33 10.04 -6.53 11.53
C TYR A 33 9.33 -7.34 10.46
N GLU A 34 8.02 -7.45 10.60
CA GLU A 34 7.14 -8.11 9.64
C GLU A 34 5.83 -7.34 9.53
N PHE A 35 5.32 -7.22 8.32
CA PHE A 35 3.99 -6.68 8.09
C PHE A 35 2.93 -7.78 8.18
N ILE A 36 1.85 -7.51 8.91
CA ILE A 36 0.66 -8.34 9.00
C ILE A 36 -0.46 -7.61 8.25
N MET A 37 -0.89 -8.20 7.14
CA MET A 37 -1.91 -7.60 6.26
C MET A 37 -3.28 -7.64 6.92
N THR A 38 -3.98 -6.51 6.93
CA THR A 38 -5.27 -6.33 7.63
C THR A 38 -6.46 -6.10 6.70
N GLY A 39 -6.23 -5.81 5.42
CA GLY A 39 -7.24 -5.59 4.40
C GLY A 39 -7.97 -4.24 4.49
N LEU A 40 -7.28 -3.13 4.79
CA LEU A 40 -7.86 -1.79 5.03
C LEU A 40 -8.88 -1.33 3.97
N VAL A 41 -8.64 -1.63 2.68
CA VAL A 41 -9.55 -1.23 1.59
C VAL A 41 -10.16 -2.45 0.93
N GLU A 42 -11.22 -2.97 1.55
CA GLU A 42 -12.05 -4.02 0.98
C GLU A 42 -12.81 -3.52 -0.26
N ASN A 43 -13.41 -2.33 -0.19
CA ASN A 43 -14.08 -1.66 -1.30
C ASN A 43 -13.93 -0.13 -1.15
N TYR A 44 -13.50 0.58 -2.21
CA TYR A 44 -13.39 2.05 -2.16
C TYR A 44 -14.75 2.74 -1.92
N GLU A 45 -15.86 2.09 -2.23
CA GLU A 45 -17.21 2.60 -1.96
C GLU A 45 -17.49 2.71 -0.46
N ASP A 46 -16.71 2.04 0.38
CA ASP A 46 -16.85 2.13 1.84
C ASP A 46 -16.02 3.29 2.43
N PHE A 47 -15.30 4.06 1.61
CA PHE A 47 -14.54 5.23 2.09
C PHE A 47 -15.44 6.33 2.63
N LEU A 48 -16.61 6.52 2.01
CA LEU A 48 -17.59 7.46 2.52
C LEU A 48 -18.50 6.79 3.55
N PRO A 49 -18.93 7.51 4.59
CA PRO A 49 -20.00 7.03 5.47
C PRO A 49 -21.25 6.68 4.66
N LYS A 50 -22.02 5.67 5.11
CA LYS A 50 -23.16 5.11 4.35
C LYS A 50 -24.18 6.16 3.87
N ASN A 51 -24.40 7.22 4.64
CA ASN A 51 -25.29 8.33 4.30
C ASN A 51 -24.80 9.25 3.17
N PHE A 52 -23.56 9.04 2.70
CA PHE A 52 -22.95 9.71 1.55
C PHE A 52 -22.63 8.74 0.41
N SER A 53 -23.09 7.49 0.47
CA SER A 53 -22.76 6.45 -0.51
C SER A 53 -23.19 6.79 -1.95
N GLN A 54 -24.23 7.61 -2.13
CA GLN A 54 -24.67 8.15 -3.41
C GLN A 54 -23.63 9.04 -4.12
N LEU A 55 -22.64 9.56 -3.37
CA LEU A 55 -21.55 10.36 -3.93
C LEU A 55 -20.35 9.50 -4.33
N ASN A 56 -20.37 8.20 -4.04
CA ASN A 56 -19.27 7.31 -4.40
C ASN A 56 -19.13 7.22 -5.91
N SER A 57 -17.89 7.30 -6.36
CA SER A 57 -17.48 7.04 -7.73
C SER A 57 -16.04 6.54 -7.73
N VAL A 58 -15.65 5.87 -8.81
CA VAL A 58 -14.26 5.46 -9.03
C VAL A 58 -13.31 6.66 -8.93
N GLU A 59 -13.71 7.81 -9.49
CA GLU A 59 -12.92 9.04 -9.45
C GLU A 59 -12.74 9.51 -8.00
N LEU A 60 -13.83 9.53 -7.23
CA LEU A 60 -13.77 9.96 -5.83
C LEU A 60 -12.94 9.00 -4.97
N GLY A 61 -13.08 7.69 -5.13
CA GLY A 61 -12.28 6.71 -4.39
C GLY A 61 -10.78 6.88 -4.63
N ASN A 62 -10.37 7.07 -5.88
CA ASN A 62 -8.98 7.38 -6.22
C ASN A 62 -8.53 8.75 -5.70
N LYS A 63 -9.42 9.75 -5.69
CA LYS A 63 -9.14 11.09 -5.16
C LYS A 63 -8.96 11.07 -3.63
N ILE A 64 -9.78 10.33 -2.90
CA ILE A 64 -9.64 10.16 -1.45
C ILE A 64 -8.27 9.56 -1.14
N LEU A 65 -7.89 8.47 -1.82
CA LEU A 65 -6.58 7.86 -1.65
C LEU A 65 -5.45 8.85 -1.96
N PHE A 66 -5.57 9.62 -3.04
CA PHE A 66 -4.62 10.69 -3.36
C PHE A 66 -4.47 11.72 -2.23
N ASP A 67 -5.60 12.21 -1.71
CA ASP A 67 -5.62 13.22 -0.65
C ASP A 67 -5.07 12.67 0.67
N MET A 68 -5.33 11.41 1.01
CA MET A 68 -4.75 10.73 2.18
C MET A 68 -3.22 10.63 2.09
N TYR A 69 -2.68 10.22 0.94
CA TYR A 69 -1.23 10.16 0.73
C TYR A 69 -0.59 11.54 0.76
N ARG A 70 -1.24 12.56 0.18
CA ARG A 70 -0.78 13.95 0.26
C ARG A 70 -0.73 14.42 1.72
N ALA A 71 -1.77 14.14 2.50
CA ALA A 71 -1.83 14.49 3.92
C ALA A 71 -0.71 13.79 4.72
N ALA A 72 -0.56 12.47 4.59
CA ALA A 72 0.47 11.72 5.28
C ALA A 72 1.90 12.20 4.92
N SER A 73 2.12 12.60 3.67
CA SER A 73 3.39 13.15 3.20
C SER A 73 3.77 14.47 3.90
N THR A 74 2.80 15.28 4.33
CA THR A 74 3.09 16.52 5.08
C THR A 74 3.81 16.26 6.39
N ILE A 75 3.54 15.10 7.03
CA ILE A 75 4.13 14.68 8.30
C ILE A 75 5.35 13.79 8.06
N THR A 76 5.18 12.73 7.27
CA THR A 76 6.20 11.67 7.10
C THR A 76 7.34 12.08 6.16
N LYS A 77 7.13 13.12 5.35
CA LYS A 77 8.02 13.59 4.28
C LYS A 77 8.31 12.53 3.20
N PHE A 78 7.58 11.42 3.19
CA PHE A 78 7.68 10.41 2.15
C PHE A 78 7.00 10.87 0.85
N PRO A 79 7.51 10.47 -0.33
CA PRO A 79 6.90 10.84 -1.61
C PRO A 79 5.46 10.34 -1.70
N HIS A 80 4.57 11.16 -2.25
CA HIS A 80 3.18 10.79 -2.55
C HIS A 80 2.92 10.81 -4.06
N PHE A 81 1.70 10.46 -4.45
CA PHE A 81 1.26 10.52 -5.84
C PHE A 81 1.42 11.93 -6.45
N LYS A 82 1.98 12.05 -7.64
CA LYS A 82 2.09 13.35 -8.35
C LYS A 82 0.76 13.85 -8.95
N LYS A 83 -0.21 12.96 -9.11
CA LYS A 83 -1.56 13.22 -9.65
C LYS A 83 -2.50 12.14 -9.11
N ILE A 84 -3.81 12.36 -9.18
CA ILE A 84 -4.81 11.36 -8.79
C ILE A 84 -4.50 10.03 -9.52
N PRO A 85 -4.35 8.91 -8.80
CA PRO A 85 -4.03 7.61 -9.39
C PRO A 85 -5.27 6.98 -10.04
N SER A 86 -5.06 5.87 -10.75
CA SER A 86 -6.12 5.01 -11.28
C SER A 86 -5.94 3.59 -10.72
N LEU A 87 -5.94 3.49 -9.40
CA LEU A 87 -5.77 2.23 -8.67
C LEU A 87 -7.08 1.45 -8.55
N PHE A 88 -8.20 2.16 -8.37
CA PHE A 88 -9.54 1.57 -8.38
C PHE A 88 -10.23 1.74 -9.73
N SER A 89 -11.11 0.80 -10.07
CA SER A 89 -12.07 0.86 -11.18
C SER A 89 -13.36 0.10 -10.81
N GLU A 90 -14.36 0.14 -11.68
CA GLU A 90 -15.62 -0.60 -11.48
C GLU A 90 -15.40 -2.11 -11.27
N GLU A 91 -14.44 -2.70 -12.00
CA GLU A 91 -14.06 -4.12 -11.88
C GLU A 91 -13.12 -4.39 -10.69
N HIS A 92 -12.55 -3.33 -10.12
CA HIS A 92 -11.38 -3.37 -9.24
C HIS A 92 -11.58 -2.42 -8.07
N LYS A 93 -12.49 -2.80 -7.18
CA LYS A 93 -12.88 -1.93 -6.07
C LYS A 93 -11.97 -2.03 -4.83
N SER A 94 -11.17 -3.09 -4.76
CA SER A 94 -10.41 -3.47 -3.57
C SER A 94 -8.90 -3.31 -3.76
N SER A 95 -8.17 -2.91 -2.71
CA SER A 95 -6.70 -3.02 -2.68
C SER A 95 -6.21 -4.37 -2.20
N TYR A 96 -7.09 -5.24 -1.70
CA TYR A 96 -6.74 -6.48 -1.01
C TYR A 96 -5.93 -7.46 -1.86
N ILE A 97 -6.01 -7.35 -3.18
CA ILE A 97 -5.18 -8.13 -4.10
C ILE A 97 -3.68 -7.88 -3.91
N LEU A 98 -3.29 -6.67 -3.53
CA LEU A 98 -1.90 -6.31 -3.26
C LEU A 98 -1.40 -6.99 -1.99
N ASP A 99 -2.24 -7.01 -0.96
CA ASP A 99 -1.95 -7.68 0.31
C ASP A 99 -1.80 -9.20 0.10
N LYS A 100 -2.61 -9.80 -0.79
CA LYS A 100 -2.46 -11.19 -1.23
C LYS A 100 -1.13 -11.44 -1.92
N TYR A 101 -0.66 -10.54 -2.79
CA TYR A 101 0.65 -10.68 -3.43
C TYR A 101 1.80 -10.63 -2.42
N TYR A 102 1.75 -9.70 -1.47
CA TYR A 102 2.72 -9.66 -0.38
C TYR A 102 2.71 -10.97 0.43
N ASN A 103 1.53 -11.45 0.83
CA ASN A 103 1.39 -12.69 1.58
C ASN A 103 1.93 -13.91 0.81
N ALA A 104 1.70 -13.99 -0.50
CA ALA A 104 2.25 -15.06 -1.34
C ALA A 104 3.79 -15.03 -1.37
N VAL A 105 4.39 -13.85 -1.54
CA VAL A 105 5.86 -13.71 -1.49
C VAL A 105 6.39 -14.05 -0.10
N ARG A 106 5.69 -13.66 0.97
CA ARG A 106 6.08 -14.00 2.35
C ARG A 106 6.11 -15.52 2.58
N GLN A 107 5.18 -16.27 1.99
CA GLN A 107 5.15 -17.74 2.12
C GLN A 107 6.29 -18.43 1.34
N ILE A 108 6.67 -17.91 0.17
CA ILE A 108 7.66 -18.53 -0.72
C ILE A 108 9.09 -18.04 -0.45
N SER A 109 9.25 -16.79 -0.01
CA SER A 109 10.53 -16.12 0.19
C SER A 109 10.42 -15.09 1.31
N TYR A 110 10.30 -15.60 2.53
CA TYR A 110 10.10 -14.81 3.74
C TYR A 110 11.16 -13.72 3.93
N ASP A 111 12.43 -14.04 3.68
CA ASP A 111 13.59 -13.14 3.75
C ASP A 111 13.49 -11.94 2.80
N LYS A 112 12.80 -12.10 1.67
CA LYS A 112 12.60 -11.07 0.65
C LYS A 112 11.28 -10.30 0.81
N SER A 113 10.42 -10.71 1.74
CA SER A 113 9.05 -10.17 1.85
C SER A 113 9.04 -8.66 2.13
N ASN A 114 9.84 -8.17 3.07
CA ASN A 114 9.90 -6.73 3.38
C ASN A 114 10.44 -5.89 2.21
N LEU A 115 11.45 -6.40 1.49
CA LEU A 115 11.94 -5.75 0.29
C LEU A 115 10.87 -5.74 -0.81
N TYR A 116 10.11 -6.82 -0.96
CA TYR A 116 9.00 -6.90 -1.88
C TYR A 116 7.88 -5.91 -1.53
N MET A 117 7.49 -5.82 -0.25
CA MET A 117 6.51 -4.83 0.25
C MET A 117 6.91 -3.41 -0.15
N ARG A 118 8.15 -3.03 0.14
CA ARG A 118 8.68 -1.71 -0.22
C ARG A 118 8.59 -1.46 -1.73
N ARG A 119 9.06 -2.40 -2.55
CA ARG A 119 9.00 -2.27 -4.02
C ARG A 119 7.57 -2.19 -4.54
N LEU A 120 6.65 -2.93 -3.92
CA LEU A 120 5.23 -2.92 -4.26
C LEU A 120 4.60 -1.55 -3.96
N LYS A 121 4.87 -0.98 -2.78
CA LYS A 121 4.47 0.39 -2.41
C LYS A 121 5.06 1.42 -3.37
N GLU A 122 6.37 1.39 -3.61
CA GLU A 122 7.06 2.28 -4.56
C GLU A 122 6.43 2.19 -5.95
N TRP A 123 6.12 0.98 -6.42
CA TRP A 123 5.50 0.78 -7.71
C TRP A 123 4.07 1.34 -7.76
N ALA A 124 3.23 1.00 -6.78
CA ALA A 124 1.86 1.49 -6.71
C ALA A 124 1.80 3.02 -6.66
N ILE A 125 2.63 3.63 -5.81
CA ILE A 125 2.63 5.07 -5.52
C ILE A 125 3.29 5.87 -6.65
N LEU A 126 4.48 5.47 -7.08
CA LEU A 126 5.29 6.25 -8.01
C LEU A 126 4.94 5.98 -9.48
N LYS A 127 4.55 4.74 -9.82
CA LYS A 127 4.21 4.38 -11.20
C LYS A 127 2.75 4.66 -11.55
N ARG A 128 1.87 4.88 -10.56
CA ARG A 128 0.49 5.34 -10.78
C ARG A 128 -0.33 4.43 -11.71
N LYS A 129 -0.04 3.13 -11.73
CA LYS A 129 -0.70 2.16 -12.62
C LYS A 129 -1.52 1.16 -11.82
N THR A 130 -2.66 0.77 -12.38
CA THR A 130 -3.43 -0.38 -11.93
C THR A 130 -2.51 -1.62 -11.88
N TYR A 131 -2.59 -2.37 -10.80
CA TYR A 131 -1.77 -3.55 -10.47
C TYR A 131 -1.82 -4.70 -11.49
N MET A 132 -2.71 -4.61 -12.49
CA MET A 132 -2.86 -5.56 -13.60
C MET A 132 -1.61 -5.72 -14.49
N ILE A 133 -0.54 -4.94 -14.32
CA ILE A 133 0.72 -5.17 -15.07
C ILE A 133 1.54 -6.34 -14.48
N CYS A 134 1.24 -6.82 -13.27
CA CYS A 134 1.80 -8.10 -12.82
C CYS A 134 1.28 -9.31 -13.61
N LYS A 135 0.23 -9.18 -14.45
CA LYS A 135 -0.20 -10.25 -15.37
C LYS A 135 0.68 -10.40 -16.62
N TYR A 136 1.50 -9.42 -17.00
CA TYR A 136 2.28 -9.51 -18.25
C TYR A 136 3.64 -8.82 -18.12
N LYS A 137 4.59 -9.53 -17.50
CA LYS A 137 6.02 -9.55 -17.90
C LYS A 137 6.75 -10.65 -17.14
N ARG A 138 6.33 -11.90 -17.36
CA ARG A 138 7.25 -13.04 -17.29
C ARG A 138 8.25 -12.86 -18.44
N LYS A 139 9.34 -12.14 -18.16
CA LYS A 139 10.62 -12.37 -18.82
C LYS A 139 11.61 -12.56 -17.68
N PHE A 140 11.65 -13.81 -17.21
CA PHE A 140 12.89 -14.38 -16.69
C PHE A 140 13.84 -14.55 -17.87
#